data_AF-A0A2M7MG60-F1
#
_entry.id   AF-A0A2M7MG60-F1
#
_cell.length_a   1.000
_cell.length_b   1.000
_cell.length_c   1.000
_cell.angle_alpha   90.00
_cell.angle_beta   90.00
_cell.angle_gamma   90.00
#
_symmetry.space_group_name_H-M   'P 1'
#
loop_
_entity.id
_entity.type
_entity.pdbx_description
1 polymer ?
#
loop_
_entity_poly.entity_id
_entity_poly.type
_entity_poly.pdbx_seq_one_letter_code
_entity_poly.pdbx_strand_id
1 'polypeptide(L)'
;MALTTQQSKQIKDYLVEKIRQKLATYNPETNSMPFHFRLLGKDRMALFSFIQSVNTMLGTSIFEQVGKVIAEPMANRAIGQYKEFEGYISSEAVLKIDSIMRDLRSASRKPDKEKETKEVLAVANKGNLGKKLKKRVDLFVEMKDGTEYYFEVKTAKPNINEFTGIKKQMLD
;
A
#
# COMPACT_ATOMS: atom_id res chain seq x y z
N MET A 1 -4.85 -2.78 -21.87
CA MET A 1 -6.15 -2.22 -22.32
C MET A 1 -6.13 -0.72 -22.10
N ALA A 2 -6.69 0.06 -23.02
CA ALA A 2 -6.88 1.48 -22.81
C ALA A 2 -8.10 1.72 -21.90
N LEU A 3 -8.07 2.79 -21.11
CA LEU A 3 -9.22 3.21 -20.29
C LEU A 3 -10.37 3.64 -21.20
N THR A 4 -11.61 3.35 -20.79
CA THR A 4 -12.78 3.90 -21.46
C THR A 4 -12.85 5.42 -21.25
N THR A 5 -13.51 6.14 -22.17
CA THR A 5 -13.71 7.59 -22.04
C THR A 5 -14.39 7.98 -20.72
N GLN A 6 -15.31 7.13 -20.25
CA GLN A 6 -16.00 7.34 -18.97
C GLN A 6 -15.03 7.18 -17.78
N GLN A 7 -14.22 6.13 -17.76
CA GLN A 7 -13.20 5.95 -16.71
C GLN A 7 -12.18 7.08 -16.71
N SER A 8 -11.69 7.49 -17.89
CA SER A 8 -10.76 8.61 -18.02
C SER A 8 -11.36 9.92 -17.50
N LYS A 9 -12.63 10.18 -17.79
CA LYS A 9 -13.34 11.36 -17.28
C LYS A 9 -13.48 11.30 -15.75
N GLN A 10 -13.93 10.17 -15.21
CA GLN A 10 -14.11 9.99 -13.77
C GLN A 10 -12.78 10.15 -13.00
N ILE A 11 -11.70 9.56 -13.50
CA ILE A 11 -10.35 9.71 -12.93
C ILE A 11 -9.91 11.18 -12.99
N LYS A 12 -10.10 11.86 -14.13
CA LYS A 12 -9.74 13.27 -14.29
C LYS A 12 -10.50 14.16 -13.31
N ASP A 13 -11.81 13.99 -13.22
CA ASP A 13 -12.68 14.79 -12.35
C ASP A 13 -12.28 14.60 -10.88
N TYR A 14 -12.02 13.36 -10.46
CA TYR A 14 -11.53 13.04 -9.11
C TYR A 14 -10.16 13.66 -8.81
N LEU A 15 -9.20 13.58 -9.75
CA LEU A 15 -7.89 14.21 -9.61
C LEU A 15 -8.00 15.73 -9.44
N VAL A 16 -8.81 16.38 -10.29
CA VAL A 16 -9.03 17.83 -10.24
C VAL A 16 -9.65 18.23 -8.91
N GLU A 17 -10.66 17.49 -8.45
CA GLU A 17 -11.30 17.73 -7.15
C GLU A 17 -10.30 17.63 -6.00
N LYS A 18 -9.50 16.56 -5.94
CA LYS A 18 -8.53 16.35 -4.86
C LYS A 18 -7.43 17.40 -4.84
N ILE A 19 -6.91 17.77 -6.01
CA ILE A 19 -5.89 18.83 -6.13
C ILE A 19 -6.48 20.18 -5.70
N ARG A 20 -7.71 20.51 -6.11
CA ARG A 20 -8.37 21.76 -5.68
C ARG A 20 -8.63 21.79 -4.19
N GLN A 21 -9.11 20.70 -3.60
CA GLN A 21 -9.29 20.57 -2.15
C GLN A 21 -7.96 20.82 -1.43
N LYS A 22 -6.87 20.18 -1.89
CA LYS A 22 -5.55 20.33 -1.29
C LYS A 22 -5.01 21.75 -1.38
N LEU A 23 -5.20 22.42 -2.52
CA LEU A 23 -4.83 23.82 -2.71
C LEU A 23 -5.61 24.74 -1.77
N ALA A 24 -6.92 24.51 -1.60
CA ALA A 24 -7.77 25.34 -0.76
C ALA A 24 -7.51 25.18 0.74
N THR A 25 -7.14 23.97 1.19
CA THR A 25 -6.96 23.65 2.61
C THR A 25 -5.49 23.50 3.02
N TYR A 26 -4.55 23.87 2.17
CA TYR A 26 -3.14 23.69 2.48
C TYR A 26 -2.72 24.55 3.68
N ASN A 27 -2.17 23.90 4.69
CA ASN A 27 -1.52 24.53 5.82
C ASN A 27 -0.12 23.93 5.98
N PRO A 28 0.94 24.74 6.13
CA PRO A 28 2.29 24.22 6.38
C PRO A 28 2.31 23.31 7.62
N GLU A 29 3.00 22.17 7.53
CA GLU A 29 3.04 21.18 8.63
C GLU A 29 3.81 21.68 9.86
N THR A 30 4.77 22.58 9.69
CA THR A 30 5.52 23.18 10.80
C THR A 30 5.95 24.60 10.48
N ASN A 31 5.84 25.48 11.49
CA ASN A 31 6.28 26.87 11.43
C ASN A 31 7.74 27.06 11.91
N SER A 32 8.35 26.04 12.50
CA SER A 32 9.69 26.14 13.10
C SER A 32 10.67 25.20 12.39
N MET A 33 11.31 25.73 11.34
CA MET A 33 12.40 25.05 10.62
C MET A 33 13.63 25.97 10.50
N PRO A 34 14.25 26.37 11.61
CA PRO A 34 15.28 27.42 11.63
C PRO A 34 16.48 27.11 10.74
N PHE A 35 16.96 25.86 10.75
CA PHE A 35 18.06 25.43 9.89
C PHE A 35 17.68 25.49 8.40
N HIS A 36 16.54 24.90 8.03
CA HIS A 36 16.08 24.89 6.64
C HIS A 36 15.79 26.31 6.12
N PHE A 37 15.18 27.17 6.94
CA PHE A 37 14.95 28.57 6.57
C PHE A 37 16.24 29.34 6.37
N ARG A 38 17.26 29.09 7.20
CA ARG A 38 18.57 29.74 7.05
C ARG A 38 19.31 29.26 5.80
N LEU A 39 19.19 27.98 5.46
CA LEU A 39 19.95 27.35 4.38
C LEU A 39 19.28 27.53 3.01
N LEU A 40 17.94 27.46 2.95
CA LEU A 40 17.17 27.40 1.70
C LEU A 40 16.21 28.60 1.53
N GLY A 41 15.94 29.35 2.59
CA GLY A 41 14.96 30.43 2.59
C GLY A 41 13.52 29.95 2.82
N LYS A 42 12.66 30.86 3.27
CA LYS A 42 11.26 30.55 3.64
C LYS A 42 10.42 30.16 2.41
N ASP A 43 10.56 30.86 1.30
CA ASP A 43 9.74 30.63 0.09
C ASP A 43 9.98 29.25 -0.53
N ARG A 44 11.25 28.84 -0.61
CA ARG A 44 11.61 27.50 -1.12
C ARG A 44 11.07 26.39 -0.21
N MET A 45 11.05 26.62 1.10
CA MET A 45 10.46 25.67 2.06
C MET A 45 8.95 25.59 1.97
N ALA A 46 8.26 26.72 1.75
CA ALA A 46 6.82 26.72 1.52
C ALA A 46 6.46 25.92 0.25
N LEU A 47 7.18 26.14 -0.86
CA LEU A 47 7.00 25.39 -2.11
C LEU A 47 7.31 23.90 -1.95
N PHE A 48 8.43 23.57 -1.30
CA PHE A 48 8.81 22.18 -1.05
C PHE A 48 7.76 21.45 -0.22
N SER A 49 7.34 22.03 0.91
CA SER A 49 6.29 21.45 1.77
C SER A 49 4.97 21.28 1.01
N PHE A 50 4.60 22.24 0.16
CA PHE A 50 3.41 22.13 -0.66
C PHE A 50 3.50 20.95 -1.64
N ILE A 51 4.58 20.85 -2.42
CA ILE A 51 4.81 19.75 -3.38
C ILE A 51 4.81 18.40 -2.65
N GLN A 52 5.48 18.32 -1.50
CA GLN A 52 5.50 17.11 -0.69
C GLN A 52 4.10 16.72 -0.22
N SER A 53 3.30 17.70 0.23
CA SER A 53 1.92 17.47 0.65
C SER A 53 1.04 16.95 -0.51
N VAL A 54 1.25 17.45 -1.72
CA VAL A 54 0.58 16.97 -2.94
C VAL A 54 1.01 15.53 -3.26
N ASN A 55 2.31 15.23 -3.22
CA ASN A 55 2.83 13.88 -3.47
C ASN A 55 2.28 12.85 -2.48
N THR A 56 2.24 13.18 -1.18
CA THR A 56 1.67 12.31 -0.15
C THR A 56 0.18 12.06 -0.37
N MET A 57 -0.58 13.08 -0.73
CA MET A 57 -2.00 12.93 -1.07
C MET A 57 -2.19 11.98 -2.28
N LEU A 58 -1.39 12.17 -3.34
CA LEU A 58 -1.41 11.29 -4.51
C LEU A 58 -1.15 9.84 -4.11
N GLY A 59 -0.10 9.61 -3.31
CA GLY A 59 0.30 8.27 -2.89
C GLY A 59 -0.63 7.55 -1.92
N THR A 60 -1.46 8.26 -1.16
CA THR A 60 -2.28 7.66 -0.09
C THR A 60 -3.75 7.48 -0.44
N SER A 61 -4.28 8.19 -1.45
CA SER A 61 -5.74 8.22 -1.69
C SER A 61 -6.15 8.19 -3.15
N ILE A 62 -5.22 8.48 -4.07
CA ILE A 62 -5.54 8.60 -5.48
C ILE A 62 -5.40 7.25 -6.20
N PHE A 63 -4.30 6.53 -5.98
CA PHE A 63 -4.07 5.27 -6.66
C PHE A 63 -5.11 4.19 -6.32
N GLU A 64 -5.57 4.15 -5.08
CA GLU A 64 -6.62 3.22 -4.63
C GLU A 64 -7.93 3.46 -5.38
N GLN A 65 -8.37 4.72 -5.50
CA GLN A 65 -9.59 5.09 -6.21
C GLN A 65 -9.45 4.88 -7.72
N VAL A 66 -8.28 5.21 -8.29
CA VAL A 66 -8.01 4.93 -9.71
C VAL A 66 -8.07 3.44 -9.97
N GLY A 67 -7.43 2.61 -9.14
CA GLY A 67 -7.49 1.15 -9.26
C GLY A 67 -8.91 0.60 -9.15
N LYS A 68 -9.71 1.15 -8.24
CA LYS A 68 -11.15 0.82 -8.13
C LYS A 68 -11.91 1.12 -9.42
N VAL A 69 -11.79 2.34 -9.97
CA VAL A 69 -12.46 2.75 -11.22
C VAL A 69 -12.04 1.87 -12.41
N ILE A 70 -10.79 1.43 -12.43
CA ILE A 70 -10.27 0.52 -13.46
C ILE A 70 -10.90 -0.87 -13.33
N ALA A 71 -11.01 -1.39 -12.11
CA ALA A 71 -11.47 -2.75 -11.85
C ALA A 71 -13.00 -2.91 -11.90
N GLU A 72 -13.77 -1.88 -11.49
CA GLU A 72 -15.23 -1.90 -11.39
C GLU A 72 -15.98 -2.53 -12.58
N PRO A 73 -15.65 -2.25 -13.86
CA PRO A 73 -16.39 -2.83 -14.99
C PRO A 73 -16.20 -4.33 -15.17
N MET A 74 -15.08 -4.87 -14.69
CA MET A 74 -14.70 -6.28 -14.88
C MET A 74 -14.93 -7.12 -13.62
N ALA A 75 -14.97 -6.48 -12.46
CA ALA A 75 -15.11 -7.10 -11.16
C ALA A 75 -16.59 -7.25 -10.74
N ASN A 76 -16.87 -8.21 -9.86
CA ASN A 76 -18.11 -8.27 -9.10
C ASN A 76 -18.10 -7.19 -7.99
N ARG A 77 -16.97 -7.04 -7.31
CA ARG A 77 -16.77 -6.10 -6.20
C ARG A 77 -15.38 -5.47 -6.31
N ALA A 78 -15.29 -4.14 -6.21
CA ALA A 78 -14.02 -3.42 -6.15
C ALA A 78 -14.06 -2.34 -5.07
N ILE A 79 -13.16 -2.42 -4.09
CA ILE A 79 -13.16 -1.55 -2.90
C ILE A 79 -11.76 -1.02 -2.64
N GLY A 80 -11.59 0.30 -2.69
CA GLY A 80 -10.39 0.96 -2.17
C GLY A 80 -10.42 1.03 -0.64
N GLN A 81 -9.25 0.98 0.00
CA GLN A 81 -9.09 0.99 1.46
C GLN A 81 -9.92 -0.08 2.16
N TYR A 82 -9.83 -1.32 1.69
CA TYR A 82 -10.59 -2.44 2.24
C TYR A 82 -10.20 -2.74 3.69
N LYS A 83 -11.17 -2.67 4.61
CA LYS A 83 -10.97 -2.80 6.07
C LYS A 83 -11.46 -4.13 6.66
N GLU A 84 -12.12 -4.95 5.84
CA GLU A 84 -12.71 -6.23 6.25
C GLU A 84 -11.70 -7.38 6.16
N PHE A 85 -10.43 -7.12 5.79
CA PHE A 85 -9.39 -8.14 5.77
C PHE A 85 -8.94 -8.50 7.19
N GLU A 86 -9.39 -9.66 7.64
CA GLU A 86 -9.11 -10.19 8.97
C GLU A 86 -8.77 -11.68 8.93
N GLY A 87 -7.95 -12.12 9.87
CA GLY A 87 -7.48 -13.50 9.89
C GLY A 87 -6.71 -13.83 11.14
N TYR A 88 -6.17 -15.05 11.17
CA TYR A 88 -5.33 -15.56 12.24
C TYR A 88 -4.05 -16.09 11.64
N ILE A 89 -2.95 -15.91 12.36
CA ILE A 89 -1.68 -16.56 12.05
C ILE A 89 -1.28 -17.43 13.24
N SER A 90 -0.86 -18.67 12.96
CA SER A 90 -0.39 -19.57 14.00
C SER A 90 1.02 -19.22 14.45
N SER A 91 1.38 -19.59 15.68
CA SER A 91 2.74 -19.39 16.20
C SER A 91 3.80 -20.04 15.32
N GLU A 92 3.53 -21.23 14.78
CA GLU A 92 4.47 -21.93 13.89
C GLU A 92 4.62 -21.23 12.53
N ALA A 93 3.54 -20.66 11.98
CA ALA A 93 3.61 -19.84 10.78
C ALA A 93 4.45 -18.58 11.00
N VAL A 94 4.25 -17.87 12.12
CA VAL A 94 5.07 -16.70 12.48
C VAL A 94 6.56 -17.06 12.52
N LEU A 95 6.92 -18.17 13.19
CA LEU A 95 8.31 -18.64 13.25
C LEU A 95 8.87 -19.02 11.88
N LYS A 96 8.05 -19.65 11.04
CA LYS A 96 8.44 -20.01 9.68
C LYS A 96 8.70 -18.77 8.83
N ILE A 97 7.83 -17.77 8.89
CA ILE A 97 8.00 -16.50 8.18
C ILE A 97 9.27 -15.82 8.64
N ASP A 98 9.49 -15.69 9.95
CA ASP A 98 10.70 -15.06 10.48
C ASP A 98 11.97 -15.79 10.04
N SER A 99 11.95 -17.13 9.96
CA SER A 99 13.06 -17.92 9.40
C SER A 99 13.30 -17.58 7.92
N ILE A 100 12.25 -17.58 7.08
CA ILE A 100 12.34 -17.22 5.67
C ILE A 100 12.94 -15.82 5.52
N MET A 101 12.47 -14.85 6.30
CA MET A 101 12.93 -13.47 6.24
C MET A 101 14.40 -13.33 6.65
N ARG A 102 14.87 -14.08 7.66
CA ARG A 102 16.29 -14.11 8.04
C ARG A 102 17.16 -14.69 6.94
N ASP A 103 16.73 -15.79 6.34
CA ASP A 103 17.47 -16.46 5.26
C ASP A 103 17.58 -15.58 4.00
N LEU A 104 16.52 -14.83 3.69
CA LEU A 104 16.54 -13.86 2.60
C LEU A 104 17.49 -12.69 2.88
N ARG A 105 17.55 -12.20 4.13
CA ARG A 105 18.45 -11.12 4.53
C ARG A 105 19.93 -11.56 4.58
N SER A 106 20.20 -12.79 5.00
CA SER A 106 21.56 -13.35 5.04
C SER A 106 22.05 -13.85 3.68
N ALA A 107 21.21 -13.77 2.65
CA ALA A 107 21.45 -14.34 1.32
C ALA A 107 21.71 -15.86 1.34
N SER A 108 21.29 -16.57 2.39
CA SER A 108 21.35 -18.04 2.46
C SER A 108 20.33 -18.71 1.53
N ARG A 109 19.27 -17.98 1.12
CA ARG A 109 18.29 -18.42 0.13
C ARG A 109 17.96 -17.32 -0.89
N LYS A 110 17.50 -17.72 -2.08
CA LYS A 110 16.91 -16.81 -3.06
C LYS A 110 15.40 -16.65 -2.83
N PRO A 111 14.81 -15.48 -3.17
CA PRO A 111 13.36 -15.28 -3.11
C PRO A 111 12.61 -16.23 -4.05
N ASP A 112 11.59 -16.91 -3.54
CA ASP A 112 10.71 -17.79 -4.30
C ASP A 112 9.31 -17.78 -3.68
N LYS A 113 8.40 -17.01 -4.31
CA LYS A 113 7.05 -16.79 -3.78
C LYS A 113 6.29 -18.10 -3.60
N GLU A 114 6.30 -18.99 -4.61
CA GLU A 114 5.50 -20.21 -4.56
C GLU A 114 6.01 -21.16 -3.48
N LYS A 115 7.33 -21.31 -3.37
CA LYS A 115 7.95 -22.15 -2.35
C LYS A 115 7.69 -21.61 -0.94
N GLU A 116 7.86 -20.31 -0.74
CA GLU A 116 7.64 -19.65 0.56
C GLU A 116 6.19 -19.78 1.01
N THR A 117 5.22 -19.56 0.11
CA THR A 117 3.80 -19.75 0.42
C THR A 117 3.50 -21.19 0.83
N LYS A 118 4.04 -22.18 0.11
CA LYS A 118 3.86 -23.61 0.47
C LYS A 118 4.45 -23.93 1.85
N GLU A 119 5.65 -23.42 2.15
CA GLU A 119 6.33 -23.61 3.44
C GLU A 119 5.51 -23.04 4.62
N VAL A 120 4.94 -21.83 4.45
CA VAL A 120 4.11 -21.19 5.49
C VAL A 120 2.77 -21.91 5.66
N LEU A 121 2.08 -22.24 4.56
CA LEU A 121 0.79 -22.95 4.62
C LEU A 121 0.91 -24.34 5.26
N ALA A 122 2.03 -25.04 5.06
CA ALA A 122 2.28 -26.35 5.66
C ALA A 122 2.31 -26.35 7.21
N VAL A 123 2.53 -25.18 7.83
CA VAL A 123 2.56 -25.00 9.29
C VAL A 123 1.45 -24.07 9.81
N ALA A 124 0.60 -23.54 8.93
CA ALA A 124 -0.44 -22.56 9.29
C ALA A 124 -1.47 -23.08 10.30
N ASN A 125 -1.69 -24.39 10.35
CA ASN A 125 -2.61 -25.02 11.30
C ASN A 125 -1.91 -25.61 12.55
N LYS A 126 -0.61 -25.38 12.71
CA LYS A 126 0.18 -25.92 13.84
C LYS A 126 0.46 -24.85 14.90
N GLY A 127 0.45 -25.27 16.16
CA GLY A 127 0.67 -24.38 17.30
C GLY A 127 -0.57 -23.57 17.68
N ASN A 128 -0.37 -22.50 18.42
CA ASN A 128 -1.47 -21.67 18.90
C ASN A 128 -1.89 -20.67 17.83
N LEU A 129 -3.19 -20.60 17.54
CA LEU A 129 -3.76 -19.49 16.79
C LEU A 129 -3.61 -18.22 17.64
N GLY A 130 -2.86 -17.25 17.11
CA GLY A 130 -2.62 -15.99 17.79
C GLY A 130 -3.88 -15.12 17.89
N LYS A 131 -3.68 -13.82 18.14
CA LYS A 131 -4.78 -12.86 18.12
C LYS A 131 -5.27 -12.64 16.69
N LYS A 132 -6.57 -12.35 16.55
CA LYS A 132 -7.17 -11.94 15.29
C LYS A 132 -6.46 -10.69 14.77
N LEU A 133 -5.88 -10.78 13.58
CA LEU A 133 -5.25 -9.68 12.88
C LEU A 133 -6.30 -8.96 12.04
N LYS A 134 -6.19 -7.63 11.99
CA LYS A 134 -6.94 -6.78 11.08
C LYS A 134 -5.94 -5.94 10.31
N LYS A 135 -5.96 -6.05 8.98
CA LYS A 135 -5.13 -5.21 8.10
C LYS A 135 -6.06 -4.43 7.16
N ARG A 136 -5.59 -3.24 6.77
CA ARG A 136 -6.21 -2.48 5.69
C ARG A 136 -5.46 -2.81 4.40
N VAL A 137 -6.19 -3.10 3.34
CA VAL A 137 -5.65 -3.35 2.00
C VAL A 137 -5.98 -2.16 1.11
N ASP A 138 -5.02 -1.70 0.32
CA ASP A 138 -5.17 -0.50 -0.51
C ASP A 138 -6.30 -0.67 -1.55
N LEU A 139 -6.38 -1.84 -2.20
CA LEU A 139 -7.45 -2.19 -3.12
C LEU A 139 -7.81 -3.68 -3.04
N PHE A 140 -9.09 -3.97 -2.86
CA PHE A 140 -9.69 -5.30 -2.98
C PHE A 140 -10.48 -5.40 -4.27
N VAL A 141 -10.31 -6.49 -5.01
CA VAL A 141 -11.06 -6.79 -6.25
C VAL A 141 -11.50 -8.24 -6.23
N GLU A 142 -12.80 -8.48 -6.30
CA GLU A 142 -13.42 -9.79 -6.49
C GLU A 142 -13.88 -9.89 -7.94
N MET A 143 -13.33 -10.85 -8.68
CA MET A 143 -13.71 -11.09 -10.08
C MET A 143 -15.03 -11.83 -10.18
N LYS A 144 -15.64 -11.84 -11.39
CA LYS A 144 -16.92 -12.51 -11.64
C LYS A 144 -16.88 -14.04 -11.43
N ASP A 145 -15.69 -14.63 -11.48
CA ASP A 145 -15.46 -16.05 -11.19
C ASP A 145 -15.25 -16.35 -9.69
N GLY A 146 -15.35 -15.32 -8.82
CA GLY A 146 -15.12 -15.42 -7.39
C GLY A 146 -13.66 -15.31 -6.96
N THR A 147 -12.71 -15.09 -7.90
CA THR A 147 -11.30 -14.91 -7.55
C THR A 147 -11.09 -13.57 -6.85
N GLU A 148 -10.52 -13.60 -5.66
CA GLU A 148 -10.20 -12.43 -4.86
C GLU A 148 -8.76 -11.97 -5.07
N TYR A 149 -8.57 -10.67 -5.29
CA TYR A 149 -7.27 -10.03 -5.40
C TYR A 149 -7.14 -8.93 -4.34
N TYR A 150 -6.01 -8.96 -3.65
CA TYR A 150 -5.63 -7.99 -2.63
C TYR A 150 -4.38 -7.26 -3.08
N PHE A 151 -4.49 -5.96 -3.32
CA PHE A 151 -3.42 -5.13 -3.84
C PHE A 151 -2.90 -4.18 -2.77
N GLU A 152 -1.57 -4.10 -2.68
CA GLU A 152 -0.83 -3.07 -1.97
C GLU A 152 -0.13 -2.19 -3.02
N VAL A 153 -0.30 -0.87 -2.96
CA VAL A 153 0.24 0.07 -3.95
C VAL A 153 1.39 0.86 -3.34
N LYS A 154 2.51 0.94 -4.05
CA LYS A 154 3.67 1.76 -3.68
C LYS A 154 4.01 2.73 -4.81
N THR A 155 4.26 3.99 -4.45
CA THR A 155 4.55 5.07 -5.40
C THR A 155 6.02 5.36 -5.57
N ALA A 156 6.78 5.28 -4.48
CA ALA A 156 8.23 5.42 -4.49
C ALA A 156 8.90 4.05 -4.54
N LYS A 157 10.11 4.00 -5.11
CA LYS A 157 10.96 2.81 -5.02
C LYS A 157 11.27 2.56 -3.54
N PRO A 158 10.84 1.42 -2.96
CA PRO A 158 11.06 1.17 -1.55
C PRO A 158 12.56 1.03 -1.25
N ASN A 159 12.95 1.42 -0.04
CA ASN A 159 14.27 1.06 0.47
C ASN A 159 14.29 -0.41 0.97
N ILE A 160 15.47 -0.93 1.31
CA ILE A 160 15.63 -2.34 1.72
C ILE A 160 14.80 -2.72 2.96
N ASN A 161 14.62 -1.80 3.89
CA ASN A 161 13.83 -2.04 5.09
C ASN A 161 12.34 -2.08 4.77
N GLU A 162 11.87 -1.17 3.93
CA GLU A 162 10.49 -1.16 3.42
C GLU A 162 10.19 -2.43 2.61
N PHE A 163 11.09 -2.85 1.72
CA PHE A 163 10.95 -4.11 0.99
C PHE A 163 10.83 -5.32 1.93
N THR A 164 11.64 -5.35 2.99
CA THR A 164 11.54 -6.42 3.98
C THR A 164 10.18 -6.39 4.67
N GLY A 165 9.71 -5.20 5.08
CA GLY A 165 8.40 -5.03 5.71
C GLY A 165 7.27 -5.50 4.80
N ILE A 166 7.28 -5.10 3.52
CA ILE A 166 6.30 -5.52 2.52
C ILE A 166 6.34 -7.04 2.34
N LYS A 167 7.54 -7.63 2.20
CA LYS A 167 7.68 -9.07 2.02
C LYS A 167 7.12 -9.85 3.20
N LYS A 168 7.41 -9.42 4.44
CA LYS A 168 6.83 -10.01 5.65
C LYS A 168 5.31 -9.83 5.66
N GLN A 169 4.80 -8.65 5.34
CA GLN A 169 3.36 -8.37 5.27
C GLN A 169 2.63 -9.27 4.25
N MET A 170 3.27 -9.66 3.14
CA MET A 170 2.70 -10.59 2.15
C MET A 170 2.67 -12.04 2.61
N LEU A 171 3.52 -12.42 3.57
CA LEU A 171 3.55 -13.77 4.14
C LEU A 171 2.66 -13.86 5.39
N ASP A 172 2.51 -12.76 6.13
CA ASP A 172 1.69 -12.60 7.35
C ASP A 172 0.19 -12.47 7.05
#